data_AF-A0A2E8SDW7-F1
#
_entry.id   AF-A0A2E8SDW7-F1
#
_cell.length_a   1.000
_cell.length_b   1.000
_cell.length_c   1.000
_cell.angle_alpha   90.00
_cell.angle_beta   90.00
_cell.angle_gamma   90.00
#
_symmetry.space_group_name_H-M   'P 1'
#
loop_
_entity.id
_entity.type
_entity.pdbx_description
1 polymer ?
#
loop_
_entity_poly.entity_id
_entity_poly.type
_entity_poly.pdbx_seq_one_letter_code
_entity_poly.pdbx_strand_id
1 'polypeptide(L)' 'MPIKLSRSDFPEDFIFGTATAAYQIEGSANGECGLSHWDTFAETPGNVFEGDN' A
#
# COMPACT_ATOMS: atom_id res chain seq x y z
N MET A 1 10.28 16.03 28.35
CA MET A 1 9.02 15.28 28.46
C MET A 1 8.49 15.05 27.04
N PRO A 2 8.06 13.85 26.66
CA PRO A 2 7.49 13.64 25.33
C PRO A 2 6.15 14.38 25.23
N ILE A 3 5.90 15.00 24.09
CA ILE A 3 4.60 15.60 23.79
C ILE A 3 3.59 14.45 23.69
N LYS A 4 2.49 14.55 24.44
CA LYS A 4 1.37 13.61 24.35
C LYS A 4 0.30 14.24 23.46
N LEU A 5 0.11 13.67 22.27
CA LEU A 5 -0.94 14.07 21.33
C LEU A 5 -2.14 13.12 21.45
N SER A 6 -3.32 13.66 21.18
CA SER A 6 -4.62 13.03 21.28
C SER A 6 -5.55 13.55 20.18
N ARG A 7 -6.68 12.88 19.94
CA ARG A 7 -7.63 13.30 18.89
C ARG A 7 -8.16 14.73 19.12
N SER A 8 -8.32 15.16 20.37
CA SER A 8 -8.79 16.51 20.71
C SER A 8 -7.82 17.63 20.37
N ASP A 9 -6.59 17.29 19.97
CA ASP A 9 -5.60 18.28 19.51
C ASP A 9 -5.79 18.64 18.02
N PHE A 10 -6.75 18.00 17.32
CA PHE A 10 -7.10 18.25 15.91
C PHE A 10 -8.52 18.83 15.80
N PRO A 11 -8.86 19.54 14.70
CA PRO A 11 -10.22 19.99 14.42
C PRO A 11 -11.25 18.84 14.49
N GLU A 12 -12.49 19.15 14.86
CA GLU A 12 -13.55 18.15 15.02
C GLU A 12 -13.82 17.36 13.74
N ASP A 13 -13.67 18.01 12.59
CA ASP A 13 -13.86 17.47 11.24
C ASP A 13 -12.59 16.83 10.64
N PHE A 14 -11.50 16.71 11.42
CA PHE A 14 -10.28 16.07 10.94
C PHE A 14 -10.49 14.57 10.72
N ILE A 15 -10.30 14.13 9.47
CA ILE A 15 -10.44 12.73 9.08
C ILE A 15 -9.12 12.01 9.27
N PHE A 16 -9.14 11.00 10.13
CA PHE A 16 -8.09 9.98 10.21
C PHE A 16 -8.55 8.76 9.42
N GLY A 17 -7.66 8.24 8.60
CA GLY A 17 -7.91 7.04 7.81
C GLY A 17 -6.63 6.29 7.51
N THR A 18 -6.75 5.24 6.72
CA THR A 18 -5.65 4.42 6.23
C THR A 18 -5.63 4.45 4.71
N ALA A 19 -4.47 4.23 4.09
CA ALA A 19 -4.32 4.15 2.65
C ALA A 19 -3.56 2.88 2.26
N THR A 20 -3.92 2.32 1.11
CA THR A 20 -3.28 1.16 0.47
C THR A 20 -3.09 1.46 -1.02
N ALA A 21 -2.30 0.65 -1.72
CA ALA A 21 -2.21 0.67 -3.18
C ALA A 21 -2.63 -0.69 -3.76
N ALA A 22 -3.27 -0.66 -4.93
CA ALA A 22 -3.87 -1.85 -5.56
C ALA A 22 -2.91 -3.05 -5.62
N TYR A 23 -1.72 -2.86 -6.21
CA TYR A 23 -0.73 -3.93 -6.36
C TYR A 23 -0.25 -4.53 -5.03
N GLN A 24 -0.30 -3.76 -3.94
CA GLN A 24 0.19 -4.21 -2.63
C GLN A 24 -0.78 -5.14 -1.90
N ILE A 25 -2.08 -5.11 -2.23
CA ILE A 25 -3.10 -5.81 -1.43
C ILE A 25 -4.18 -6.56 -2.24
N GLU A 26 -4.41 -6.21 -3.51
CA GLU A 26 -5.49 -6.81 -4.31
C GLU A 26 -5.05 -8.13 -4.96
N GLY A 27 -3.79 -8.21 -5.40
CA GLY A 27 -3.25 -9.29 -6.22
C GLY A 27 -3.60 -9.13 -7.71
N SER A 28 -2.72 -9.61 -8.60
CA SER A 28 -2.85 -9.45 -10.06
C SER A 28 -3.49 -10.64 -10.78
N ALA A 29 -3.80 -11.73 -10.08
CA ALA A 29 -4.22 -13.01 -10.68
C ALA A 29 -5.71 -13.10 -11.07
N ASN A 30 -6.55 -12.11 -10.74
CA ASN A 30 -8.01 -12.21 -10.87
C ASN A 30 -8.61 -11.61 -12.16
N GLY A 31 -7.80 -11.33 -13.18
CA GLY A 31 -8.25 -11.35 -14.58
C GLY A 31 -9.22 -10.26 -15.07
N GLU A 32 -9.50 -9.21 -14.30
CA GLU A 32 -10.31 -8.07 -14.77
C GLU A 32 -9.48 -6.84 -15.18
N CYS A 33 -8.23 -6.76 -14.73
CA CYS A 33 -7.28 -5.70 -15.08
C CYS A 33 -6.11 -6.29 -15.90
N GLY A 34 -5.63 -5.55 -16.89
CA GLY A 34 -4.47 -5.95 -17.70
C GLY A 34 -3.16 -5.82 -16.94
N LEU A 35 -2.08 -6.40 -17.48
CA LEU A 35 -0.76 -6.33 -16.86
C LEU A 35 -0.33 -4.89 -16.59
N SER A 36 0.10 -4.65 -15.36
CA SER A 36 0.76 -3.43 -14.95
C SER A 36 2.27 -3.55 -15.15
N HIS A 37 3.00 -2.44 -15.09
CA HIS A 37 4.46 -2.48 -15.12
C HIS A 37 5.06 -3.23 -13.90
N TRP A 38 4.35 -3.25 -12.77
CA TRP A 38 4.80 -3.94 -11.56
C TRP A 38 4.84 -5.46 -11.75
N ASP A 39 3.98 -6.02 -12.59
CA ASP A 39 4.01 -7.45 -12.93
C ASP A 39 5.33 -7.84 -13.60
N THR A 40 5.73 -7.10 -14.65
CA THR A 40 7.00 -7.36 -15.34
C THR A 40 8.21 -7.10 -14.43
N PHE A 41 8.13 -6.08 -13.57
CA PHE A 41 9.20 -5.80 -12.61
C PHE A 41 9.36 -6.93 -11.59
N ALA A 42 8.25 -7.42 -11.04
CA ALA A 42 8.23 -8.46 -10.01
C ALA A 42 8.67 -9.83 -10.53
N GLU A 43 8.33 -10.16 -11.79
CA GLU A 43 8.78 -11.40 -12.45
C GLU A 43 10.30 -11.47 -12.69
N THR A 44 11.01 -10.34 -12.65
CA THR A 44 12.46 -10.31 -12.89
C THR A 44 13.24 -10.80 -11.65
N PRO A 45 14.03 -11.89 -11.76
CA PRO A 45 14.75 -12.44 -10.61
C PRO A 45 15.69 -11.42 -9.95
N GLY A 46 15.58 -11.28 -8.63
CA GLY A 46 16.40 -10.36 -7.83
C GLY A 46 15.84 -8.95 -7.69
N ASN A 47 14.75 -8.59 -8.37
CA ASN A 47 14.07 -7.30 -8.19
C ASN A 47 13.20 -7.24 -6.94
N VAL A 48 12.64 -8.38 -6.52
CA VAL A 48 11.83 -8.50 -5.31
C VAL A 48 12.54 -9.35 -4.28
N PHE A 49 12.53 -8.88 -3.03
CA PHE A 49 13.05 -9.63 -1.90
C PHE A 49 12.28 -10.94 -1.74
N GLU A 50 12.99 -12.06 -1.66
CA GLU A 50 12.43 -13.44 -1.62
C GLU A 50 11.59 -13.86 -2.85
N GLY A 51 11.44 -13.01 -3.86
CA GLY A 51 10.67 -13.30 -5.07
C GLY A 51 9.16 -13.29 -4.85
N ASP A 52 8.70 -12.60 -3.81
CA ASP A 52 7.28 -12.51 -3.46
C ASP A 52 6.49 -11.68 -4.48
N ASN A 53 5.25 -12.10 -4.76
CA ASN A 53 4.24 -11.32 -5.46
C ASN A 53 2.85 -11.66 -4.90
#